data_AF-A0A662TQP4-F1
#
_entry.id   AF-A0A662TQP4-F1
#
_cell.length_a   1.000
_cell.length_b   1.000
_cell.length_c   1.000
_cell.angle_alpha   90.00
_cell.angle_beta   90.00
_cell.angle_gamma   90.00
#
_symmetry.space_group_name_H-M   'P 1'
#
loop_
_entity.id
_entity.type
_entity.pdbx_description
1 polymer ?
#
loop_
_entity_poly.entity_id
_entity_poly.type
_entity_poly.pdbx_seq_one_letter_code
_entity_poly.pdbx_strand_id
1 'polypeptide(L)' 'MEELRNTGVRIGTKVRIKEMRKFIKFIRQDGLSFLDLEKINKRIKV' A
#
# COMPACT_ATOMS: atom_id res chain seq x y z
N MET A 1 8.19 -1.33 12.28
CA MET A 1 7.46 -2.06 11.20
C MET A 1 6.19 -2.69 11.71
N GLU A 2 6.19 -3.21 12.94
CA GLU A 2 5.02 -3.80 13.60
C GLU A 2 3.88 -2.79 13.78
N GLU A 3 4.19 -1.54 14.16
CA GLU A 3 3.20 -0.46 14.27
C GLU A 3 2.46 -0.17 12.95
N LEU A 4 3.16 -0.10 11.81
CA LEU A 4 2.54 0.12 10.49
C LEU A 4 1.79 -1.11 9.95
N ARG A 5 2.07 -2.32 10.48
CA ARG A 5 1.35 -3.54 10.10
C ARG A 5 0.00 -3.62 10.79
N ASN A 6 -0.08 -3.13 12.02
CA ASN A 6 -1.31 -3.08 12.80
C ASN A 6 -2.20 -1.89 12.42
N THR A 7 -1.70 -0.96 11.59
CA THR A 7 -2.49 0.15 11.05
C THR A 7 -3.08 -0.17 9.68
N GLY A 8 -4.19 0.48 9.34
CA GLY A 8 -4.85 0.36 8.03
C GLY A 8 -4.06 0.98 6.86
N VAL A 9 -2.83 1.45 7.07
CA VAL A 9 -2.04 2.23 6.09
C VAL A 9 -1.76 1.47 4.78
N ARG A 10 -1.87 0.14 4.80
CA ARG A 10 -1.69 -0.75 3.65
C ARG A 10 -2.93 -0.84 2.78
N ILE A 11 -4.09 -0.45 3.29
CA ILE A 11 -5.38 -0.60 2.61
C ILE A 11 -5.59 0.64 1.76
N GLY A 12 -5.43 0.49 0.45
CA GLY A 12 -5.78 1.49 -0.55
C GLY A 12 -7.22 1.32 -1.04
N THR A 13 -7.57 2.05 -2.10
CA THR A 13 -8.93 2.08 -2.65
C THR A 13 -9.07 1.19 -3.89
N LYS A 14 -10.30 1.09 -4.42
CA LYS A 14 -10.59 0.44 -5.71
C LYS A 14 -10.12 1.27 -6.91
N VAL A 15 -9.95 2.58 -6.72
CA VAL A 15 -9.49 3.51 -7.75
C VAL A 15 -7.96 3.48 -7.82
N ARG A 16 -7.41 3.35 -9.03
CA ARG A 16 -5.97 3.20 -9.24
C ARG A 16 -5.51 4.10 -10.37
N ILE A 17 -4.55 4.96 -10.07
CA ILE A 17 -3.86 5.77 -11.09
C ILE A 17 -2.58 5.07 -11.55
N LYS A 18 -2.14 5.39 -12.77
CA LYS A 18 -1.03 4.68 -13.45
C LYS A 18 0.25 4.71 -12.63
N GLU A 19 0.52 5.84 -11.99
CA GLU A 19 1.70 6.18 -11.21
C GLU A 19 1.77 5.36 -9.92
N MET A 20 0.61 5.04 -9.34
CA MET A 20 0.50 4.31 -8.07
C MET A 20 0.73 2.80 -8.21
N ARG A 21 0.66 2.25 -9.42
CA ARG A 21 0.82 0.81 -9.66
C ARG A 21 2.12 0.25 -9.09
N LYS A 22 3.21 1.02 -9.12
CA LYS A 22 4.52 0.60 -8.58
C LYS A 22 4.55 0.42 -7.04
N PHE A 23 3.57 0.96 -6.33
CA PHE A 23 3.46 0.88 -4.86
C PHE A 23 2.40 -0.13 -4.39
N ILE A 24 1.59 -0.67 -5.30
CA ILE A 24 0.59 -1.69 -5.00
C ILE A 24 1.27 -3.06 -5.05
N LYS A 25 1.13 -3.84 -3.99
CA LYS A 25 1.65 -5.21 -3.89
C LYS A 25 0.71 -6.21 -4.57
N PHE A 26 -0.59 -6.15 -4.27
CA PHE A 26 -1.62 -6.97 -4.89
C PHE A 26 -3.01 -6.35 -4.70
N ILE A 27 -4.02 -6.93 -5.34
CA ILE A 27 -5.44 -6.58 -5.16
C ILE A 27 -6.12 -7.67 -4.34
N ARG A 28 -6.83 -7.26 -3.28
CA ARG A 28 -7.62 -8.17 -2.43
C ARG A 28 -8.88 -8.63 -3.16
N GLN A 29 -9.51 -9.69 -2.65
CA GLN A 29 -10.76 -10.23 -3.20
C GLN A 29 -11.91 -9.20 -3.22
N ASP A 30 -11.94 -8.28 -2.26
CA ASP A 30 -12.91 -7.18 -2.19
C ASP A 30 -12.65 -6.05 -3.21
N GLY A 31 -11.57 -6.14 -3.98
CA GLY A 31 -11.15 -5.15 -4.97
C GLY A 31 -10.32 -4.00 -4.41
N LEU A 32 -9.99 -3.99 -3.12
CA LEU A 32 -9.11 -2.97 -2.54
C LEU A 32 -7.65 -3.24 -2.89
N SER A 33 -6.91 -2.17 -3.15
CA SER A 33 -5.49 -2.24 -3.41
C SER A 33 -4.74 -2.45 -2.09
N PHE A 34 -3.77 -3.36 -2.06
CA PHE A 34 -2.93 -3.57 -0.90
C PHE A 34 -1.53 -3.04 -1.17
N LEU A 35 -1.08 -2.06 -0.40
CA LEU A 35 0.16 -1.33 -0.63
C LEU A 35 1.39 -2.04 -0.03
N ASP A 36 2.52 -1.82 -0.68
CA ASP A 36 3.82 -2.33 -0.25
C ASP A 36 4.42 -1.43 0.85
N LEU A 37 4.39 -1.92 2.10
CA LEU A 37 4.93 -1.21 3.25
C LEU A 37 6.42 -0.92 3.16
N GLU A 38 7.21 -1.77 2.51
CA GLU A 38 8.65 -1.54 2.43
C GLU A 38 8.94 -0.33 1.54
N LYS A 39 8.23 -0.23 0.42
CA LYS A 39 8.31 0.94 -0.48
C LYS A 39 7.80 2.21 0.19
N ILE A 40 6.71 2.13 0.96
CA ILE A 40 6.18 3.27 1.72
C ILE A 40 7.19 3.72 2.78
N ASN A 41 7.70 2.79 3.59
CA ASN A 41 8.64 3.09 4.66
C ASN A 41 9.96 3.68 4.11
N LYS A 42 10.45 3.16 2.99
CA LYS A 42 11.61 3.74 2.29
C LYS A 42 11.35 5.18 1.84
N ARG A 43 10.10 5.55 1.50
CA ARG A 43 9.76 6.92 1.12
C ARG A 43 9.52 7.88 2.29
N ILE A 44 9.13 7.38 3.45
CA ILE A 44 8.97 8.20 4.65
C ILE A 44 10.33 8.53 5.29
N LYS A 45 11.28 7.59 5.22
CA LYS A 45 12.63 7.74 5.82
C LYS A 45 13.60 8.60 4.99
N VAL A 46 13.17 9.08 3.82
CA VAL A 46 13.97 9.94 2.93
C VAL A 46 13.60 11.39 3.20
#